data_AF-A0A3N9ULK0-F1
#
_entry.id   AF-A0A3N9ULK0-F1
#
_cell.length_a   1.000
_cell.length_b   1.000
_cell.length_c   1.000
_cell.angle_alpha   90.00
_cell.angle_beta   90.00
_cell.angle_gamma   90.00
#
_symmetry.space_group_name_H-M   'P 1'
#
loop_
_entity.id
_entity.type
_entity.pdbx_description
1 polymer ?
#
loop_
_entity_poly.entity_id
_entity_poly.type
_entity_poly.pdbx_seq_one_letter_code
_entity_poly.pdbx_strand_id
1 'polypeptide(L)'
;MKPNQYGLTVLFLSIAITISIVSTTNLGWASPENKTLMQAQGTQNMSATNSTNIVLVHGGWADGSGWSKQIPILHEAGHQVIAVQLPTHSLADDVETVKRAISHIGGPAILVGHSYGGEVITNAGYNNPNVTGLVYIAAFAPDEGQSLSTFVDPAKFPKDLFLLDSGKFIYLNPKIFRENFAQDVDASEADIMAVVQKPFNQSIFVEKSGPPAWKQLPTWYQISESDRMIPPDVQHTFA
;
A
#
# COMPACT_ATOMS: atom_id res chain seq x y z
N MET A 1 -53.97 -8.89 -27.41
CA MET A 1 -52.56 -8.47 -27.50
C MET A 1 -51.86 -8.91 -26.23
N LYS A 2 -50.93 -9.89 -26.32
CA LYS A 2 -50.13 -10.36 -25.18
C LYS A 2 -48.80 -9.58 -25.17
N PRO A 3 -48.27 -9.15 -24.01
CA PRO A 3 -46.87 -8.81 -23.88
C PRO A 3 -46.05 -10.01 -23.39
N ASN A 4 -44.91 -10.22 -24.06
CA ASN A 4 -43.91 -11.24 -23.77
C ASN A 4 -43.21 -10.98 -22.42
N GLN A 5 -43.04 -12.05 -21.64
CA GLN A 5 -42.12 -12.09 -20.52
C GLN A 5 -40.75 -12.61 -21.00
N TYR A 6 -39.69 -11.84 -20.76
CA TYR A 6 -38.32 -12.34 -20.76
C TYR A 6 -37.88 -12.45 -19.31
N GLY A 7 -37.82 -13.69 -18.82
CA GLY A 7 -37.21 -14.03 -17.55
C GLY A 7 -35.70 -14.12 -17.71
N LEU A 8 -34.96 -13.36 -16.90
CA LEU A 8 -33.54 -13.55 -16.70
C LEU A 8 -33.37 -14.15 -15.30
N THR A 9 -33.19 -15.47 -15.25
CA THR A 9 -32.92 -16.20 -14.01
C THR A 9 -31.41 -16.20 -13.79
N VAL A 10 -30.92 -15.40 -12.84
CA VAL A 10 -29.53 -15.43 -12.39
C VAL A 10 -29.42 -16.48 -11.29
N LEU A 11 -28.83 -17.63 -11.63
CA LEU A 11 -28.50 -18.69 -10.68
C LEU A 11 -27.31 -18.24 -9.82
N PHE A 12 -27.54 -18.04 -8.52
CA PHE A 12 -26.46 -17.94 -7.54
C PHE A 12 -26.02 -19.35 -7.14
N LEU A 13 -24.81 -19.75 -7.55
CA LEU A 13 -24.17 -20.98 -7.09
C LEU A 13 -23.44 -20.68 -5.78
N SER A 14 -24.03 -21.09 -4.65
CA SER A 14 -23.39 -21.06 -3.33
C SER A 14 -22.49 -22.28 -3.16
N ILE A 15 -21.18 -22.08 -3.16
CA ILE A 15 -20.19 -23.11 -2.81
C ILE A 15 -19.95 -23.03 -1.30
N ALA A 16 -20.46 -24.01 -0.56
CA ALA A 16 -20.10 -24.23 0.84
C ALA A 16 -18.78 -25.01 0.89
N ILE A 17 -17.73 -24.39 1.46
CA ILE A 17 -16.45 -25.07 1.74
C ILE A 17 -16.50 -25.59 3.17
N THR A 18 -16.70 -26.90 3.33
CA THR A 18 -16.46 -27.62 4.59
C THR A 18 -14.97 -27.95 4.72
N ILE A 19 -14.29 -27.34 5.68
CA ILE A 19 -12.91 -27.70 6.04
C ILE A 19 -12.98 -28.82 7.09
N SER A 20 -12.56 -30.03 6.70
CA SER A 20 -12.32 -31.13 7.65
C SER A 20 -10.90 -31.04 8.18
N ILE A 21 -10.76 -30.83 9.49
CA ILE A 21 -9.47 -30.87 10.19
C ILE A 21 -9.18 -32.35 10.51
N VAL A 22 -8.17 -32.93 9.87
CA VAL A 22 -7.67 -34.26 10.20
C VAL A 22 -6.56 -34.11 11.23
N SER A 23 -6.79 -34.57 12.46
CA SER A 23 -5.76 -34.74 13.48
C SER A 23 -5.11 -36.12 13.32
N THR A 24 -3.81 -36.16 13.01
CA THR A 24 -3.01 -37.40 13.08
C THR A 24 -2.12 -37.39 14.31
N THR A 25 -2.38 -38.32 15.22
CA THR A 25 -1.55 -38.65 16.39
C THR A 25 -0.36 -39.53 16.01
N ASN A 26 0.79 -39.27 16.64
CA ASN A 26 2.03 -40.04 16.55
C ASN A 26 1.91 -41.46 17.13
N LEU A 27 2.56 -42.43 16.48
CA LEU A 27 3.10 -43.66 17.08
C LEU A 27 4.44 -43.98 16.38
N GLY A 28 5.54 -44.03 17.15
CA GLY A 28 6.89 -44.29 16.64
C GLY A 28 7.36 -45.73 16.84
N TRP A 29 8.44 -46.11 16.17
CA TRP A 29 9.42 -47.16 16.53
C TRP A 29 10.78 -46.83 15.87
N ALA A 30 11.89 -47.18 16.52
CA ALA A 30 13.26 -46.80 16.16
C ALA A 30 14.07 -47.92 15.46
N SER A 31 14.87 -47.51 14.45
CA SER A 31 16.22 -47.95 13.96
C SER A 31 16.51 -49.44 13.66
N PRO A 32 17.60 -49.81 12.92
CA PRO A 32 18.69 -49.02 12.31
C PRO A 32 19.05 -49.39 10.86
N GLU A 33 19.81 -48.52 10.16
CA GLU A 33 21.04 -48.93 9.46
C GLU A 33 21.78 -47.75 8.82
N ASN A 34 23.10 -47.79 9.01
CA ASN A 34 24.07 -46.77 8.69
C ASN A 34 24.71 -47.12 7.33
N LYS A 35 24.51 -46.31 6.30
CA LYS A 35 25.33 -46.34 5.08
C LYS A 35 25.66 -44.93 4.64
N THR A 36 26.83 -44.48 5.07
CA THR A 36 27.57 -43.34 4.54
C THR A 36 27.77 -43.52 3.04
N LEU A 37 27.04 -42.74 2.24
CA LEU A 37 27.41 -42.47 0.86
C LEU A 37 27.74 -40.99 0.77
N MET A 38 29.02 -40.70 0.55
CA MET A 38 29.46 -39.39 0.03
C MET A 38 28.71 -39.13 -1.26
N GLN A 39 27.71 -38.26 -1.22
CA GLN A 39 27.19 -37.62 -2.42
C GLN A 39 28.01 -36.37 -2.69
N ALA A 40 28.42 -36.25 -3.95
CA ALA A 40 29.11 -35.11 -4.51
C ALA A 40 28.43 -33.82 -4.05
N GLN A 41 29.23 -32.83 -3.68
CA GLN A 41 28.77 -31.46 -3.49
C GLN A 41 28.09 -31.03 -4.78
N GLY A 42 26.77 -31.18 -4.83
CA GLY A 42 25.95 -30.64 -5.88
C GLY A 42 26.25 -29.15 -5.96
N THR A 43 26.53 -28.70 -7.18
CA THR A 43 26.47 -27.29 -7.56
C THR A 43 25.31 -26.65 -6.81
N GLN A 44 25.65 -25.84 -5.80
CA GLN A 44 24.70 -24.94 -5.17
C GLN A 44 24.05 -24.19 -6.32
N ASN A 45 22.78 -24.46 -6.59
CA ASN A 45 22.01 -23.70 -7.55
C ASN A 45 22.11 -22.24 -7.09
N MET A 46 22.91 -21.44 -7.79
CA MET A 46 22.82 -19.99 -7.74
C MET A 46 21.46 -19.62 -8.34
N SER A 47 20.42 -19.69 -7.53
CA SER A 47 19.17 -18.98 -7.76
C SER A 47 18.45 -18.80 -6.42
N ALA A 48 19.15 -18.19 -5.47
CA ALA A 48 18.45 -17.39 -4.47
C ALA A 48 18.18 -16.04 -5.14
N THR A 49 17.08 -15.95 -5.91
CA THR A 49 16.44 -14.63 -6.03
C THR A 49 16.06 -14.27 -4.61
N ASN A 50 16.77 -13.32 -3.99
CA ASN A 50 16.47 -12.86 -2.63
C ASN A 50 15.07 -12.22 -2.66
N SER A 51 14.05 -13.05 -2.43
CA SER A 51 12.64 -12.65 -2.39
C SER A 51 12.43 -11.70 -1.22
N THR A 52 12.31 -10.41 -1.52
CA THR A 52 11.91 -9.37 -0.56
C THR A 52 10.39 -9.34 -0.39
N ASN A 53 9.93 -9.16 0.85
CA ASN A 53 8.54 -8.83 1.14
C ASN A 53 8.35 -7.31 1.01
N ILE A 54 7.34 -6.89 0.24
CA ILE A 54 7.08 -5.48 -0.07
C ILE A 54 5.64 -5.15 0.28
N VAL A 55 5.44 -4.11 1.10
CA VAL A 55 4.12 -3.57 1.42
C VAL A 55 3.99 -2.21 0.76
N LEU A 56 3.14 -2.12 -0.27
CA LEU A 56 2.86 -0.91 -1.03
C LEU A 56 1.69 -0.16 -0.39
N VAL A 57 1.89 1.11 -0.06
CA VAL A 57 0.97 1.96 0.68
C VAL A 57 0.66 3.21 -0.14
N HIS A 58 -0.60 3.31 -0.59
CA HIS A 58 -1.06 4.46 -1.37
C HIS A 58 -1.26 5.70 -0.49
N GLY A 59 -1.41 6.87 -1.13
CA GLY A 59 -1.69 8.14 -0.47
C GLY A 59 -3.18 8.46 -0.37
N GLY A 60 -3.49 9.69 0.03
CA GLY A 60 -4.86 10.21 0.04
C GLY A 60 -5.46 10.19 -1.37
N TRP A 61 -6.77 10.00 -1.45
CA TRP A 61 -7.55 9.88 -2.70
C TRP A 61 -7.21 8.72 -3.62
N ALA A 62 -6.09 8.02 -3.42
CA ALA A 62 -5.72 6.83 -4.16
C ALA A 62 -6.27 5.55 -3.51
N ASP A 63 -6.07 4.43 -4.19
CA ASP A 63 -6.28 3.07 -3.67
C ASP A 63 -5.10 2.16 -4.08
N GLY A 64 -5.16 0.89 -3.68
CA GLY A 64 -4.11 -0.08 -4.02
C GLY A 64 -3.92 -0.34 -5.52
N SER A 65 -4.88 0.00 -6.38
CA SER A 65 -4.77 -0.17 -7.84
C SER A 65 -3.79 0.82 -8.49
N GLY A 66 -3.44 1.90 -7.79
CA GLY A 66 -2.39 2.85 -8.23
C GLY A 66 -1.02 2.19 -8.43
N TRP A 67 -0.81 1.00 -7.87
CA TRP A 67 0.41 0.20 -8.04
C TRP A 67 0.33 -0.83 -9.18
N SER A 68 -0.74 -0.83 -9.96
CA SER A 68 -1.03 -1.86 -10.98
C SER A 68 0.11 -2.08 -11.99
N LYS A 69 0.88 -1.02 -12.31
CA LYS A 69 2.04 -1.10 -13.22
C LYS A 69 3.30 -1.64 -12.53
N GLN A 70 3.46 -1.43 -11.23
CA GLN A 70 4.64 -1.86 -10.46
C GLN A 70 4.51 -3.31 -9.97
N ILE A 71 3.31 -3.74 -9.59
CA ILE A 71 3.04 -5.10 -9.11
C ILE A 71 3.60 -6.20 -10.04
N PRO A 72 3.33 -6.21 -11.37
CA PRO A 72 3.85 -7.25 -12.25
C PRO A 72 5.39 -7.25 -12.32
N ILE A 73 6.02 -6.07 -12.31
CA ILE A 73 7.49 -5.94 -12.35
C ILE A 73 8.11 -6.53 -11.08
N LEU A 74 7.53 -6.23 -9.91
CA LEU A 74 7.99 -6.76 -8.63
C LEU A 74 7.78 -8.29 -8.53
N HIS A 75 6.66 -8.80 -9.05
CA HIS A 75 6.42 -10.24 -9.10
C HIS A 75 7.40 -10.95 -10.05
N GLU A 76 7.69 -10.38 -11.22
CA GLU A 76 8.67 -10.92 -12.17
C GLU A 76 10.09 -10.95 -11.57
N ALA A 77 10.41 -9.97 -10.73
CA ALA A 77 11.66 -9.94 -9.95
C ALA A 77 11.68 -10.94 -8.77
N GLY A 78 10.60 -11.69 -8.53
CA GLY A 78 10.51 -12.72 -7.50
C GLY A 78 10.20 -12.19 -6.09
N HIS A 79 9.61 -11.00 -5.97
CA HIS A 79 9.21 -10.43 -4.68
C HIS A 79 7.78 -10.80 -4.30
N GLN A 80 7.50 -10.86 -2.99
CA GLN A 80 6.14 -10.96 -2.47
C GLN A 80 5.61 -9.56 -2.20
N VAL A 81 4.39 -9.27 -2.65
CA VAL A 81 3.83 -7.92 -2.62
C VAL A 81 2.43 -7.92 -2.01
N ILE A 82 2.18 -7.00 -1.08
CA ILE A 82 0.83 -6.61 -0.66
C ILE A 82 0.63 -5.14 -1.01
N ALA A 83 -0.38 -4.83 -1.81
CA ALA A 83 -0.90 -3.46 -1.96
C ALA A 83 -2.01 -3.23 -0.92
N VAL A 84 -1.74 -2.35 0.03
CA VAL A 84 -2.66 -2.05 1.15
C VAL A 84 -3.84 -1.22 0.64
N GLN A 85 -5.02 -1.42 1.25
CA GLN A 85 -6.21 -0.61 1.01
C GLN A 85 -6.49 0.23 2.28
N LEU A 86 -5.92 1.43 2.36
CA LEU A 86 -6.07 2.31 3.52
C LEU A 86 -7.51 2.80 3.65
N PRO A 87 -8.15 2.72 4.84
CA PRO A 87 -9.45 3.33 5.09
C PRO A 87 -9.55 4.83 4.78
N THR A 88 -8.46 5.59 4.98
CA THR A 88 -8.39 7.07 4.81
C THR A 88 -9.36 7.83 5.73
N HIS A 89 -9.60 7.27 6.93
CA HIS A 89 -10.45 7.83 7.97
C HIS A 89 -9.68 8.58 9.06
N SER A 90 -8.52 8.05 9.46
CA SER A 90 -7.60 8.63 10.45
C SER A 90 -6.20 8.05 10.24
N LEU A 91 -5.16 8.76 10.68
CA LEU A 91 -3.78 8.26 10.66
C LEU A 91 -3.63 6.97 11.47
N ALA A 92 -4.30 6.88 12.63
CA ALA A 92 -4.24 5.70 13.48
C ALA A 92 -4.82 4.46 12.78
N ASP A 93 -5.97 4.58 12.12
CA ASP A 93 -6.61 3.45 11.41
C ASP A 93 -5.76 2.98 10.21
N ASP A 94 -5.17 3.93 9.50
CA ASP A 94 -4.32 3.66 8.34
C ASP A 94 -3.01 2.97 8.77
N VAL A 95 -2.39 3.41 9.86
CA VAL A 95 -1.22 2.76 10.48
C VAL A 95 -1.53 1.33 10.91
N GLU A 96 -2.66 1.11 11.59
CA GLU A 96 -3.06 -0.24 11.98
C GLU A 96 -3.39 -1.14 10.78
N THR A 97 -3.89 -0.56 9.69
CA THR A 97 -4.09 -1.30 8.43
C THR A 97 -2.77 -1.76 7.82
N VAL A 98 -1.75 -0.90 7.80
CA VAL A 98 -0.40 -1.29 7.34
C VAL A 98 0.24 -2.33 8.27
N LYS A 99 0.12 -2.19 9.59
CA LYS A 99 0.62 -3.21 10.54
C LYS A 99 -0.02 -4.58 10.33
N ARG A 100 -1.32 -4.64 10.03
CA ARG A 100 -1.99 -5.91 9.65
C ARG A 100 -1.39 -6.50 8.38
N ALA A 101 -1.09 -5.69 7.37
CA ALA A 101 -0.42 -6.15 6.14
C ALA A 101 1.00 -6.68 6.41
N ILE A 102 1.79 -5.97 7.24
CA ILE A 102 3.11 -6.41 7.69
C ILE A 102 3.03 -7.77 8.40
N SER A 103 2.05 -7.96 9.28
CA SER A 103 1.85 -9.25 9.93
C SER A 103 1.42 -10.34 8.95
N HIS A 104 0.61 -9.99 7.95
CA HIS A 104 0.06 -10.95 6.99
C HIS A 104 1.11 -11.48 6.01
N ILE A 105 2.04 -10.63 5.55
CA ILE A 105 3.09 -11.03 4.60
C ILE A 105 4.11 -12.01 5.20
N GLY A 106 4.15 -12.15 6.53
CA GLY A 106 4.80 -13.28 7.21
C GLY A 106 6.32 -13.23 7.32
N GLY A 107 6.97 -12.08 7.07
CA GLY A 107 8.41 -11.92 7.21
C GLY A 107 8.88 -10.46 7.11
N PRO A 108 10.19 -10.19 7.29
CA PRO A 108 10.74 -8.84 7.25
C PRO A 108 10.42 -8.14 5.94
N ALA A 109 9.87 -6.93 6.01
CA ALA A 109 9.32 -6.22 4.86
C ALA A 109 9.94 -4.83 4.65
N ILE A 110 10.01 -4.42 3.40
CA ILE A 110 10.21 -3.03 3.00
C ILE A 110 8.83 -2.39 2.82
N LEU A 111 8.61 -1.23 3.45
CA LEU A 111 7.40 -0.44 3.26
C LEU A 111 7.65 0.61 2.18
N VAL A 112 6.75 0.72 1.21
CA VAL A 112 6.80 1.70 0.13
C VAL A 112 5.59 2.60 0.24
N GLY A 113 5.79 3.89 0.49
CA GLY A 113 4.73 4.86 0.73
C GLY A 113 4.71 5.94 -0.34
N HIS A 114 3.57 6.14 -0.99
CA HIS A 114 3.34 7.26 -1.90
C HIS A 114 2.55 8.38 -1.22
N SER A 115 2.96 9.65 -1.39
CA SER A 115 2.24 10.81 -0.85
C SER A 115 2.00 10.68 0.67
N TYR A 116 0.75 10.81 1.12
CA TYR A 116 0.33 10.54 2.51
C TYR A 116 0.75 9.15 3.02
N GLY A 117 0.85 8.15 2.15
CA GLY A 117 1.33 6.83 2.51
C GLY A 117 2.73 6.85 3.12
N GLY A 118 3.54 7.87 2.84
CA GLY A 118 4.81 8.14 3.53
C GLY A 118 4.66 8.37 5.04
N GLU A 119 3.71 9.20 5.46
CA GLU A 119 3.41 9.44 6.88
C GLU A 119 2.92 8.15 7.54
N VAL A 120 2.09 7.38 6.84
CA VAL A 120 1.58 6.09 7.33
C VAL A 120 2.72 5.10 7.56
N ILE A 121 3.63 4.90 6.59
CA ILE A 121 4.77 3.98 6.76
C ILE A 121 5.78 4.50 7.80
N THR A 122 5.91 5.83 7.94
CA THR A 122 6.73 6.47 8.98
C THR A 122 6.28 6.04 10.37
N ASN A 123 4.96 5.99 10.60
CA ASN A 123 4.38 5.61 11.88
C ASN A 123 4.28 4.09 12.05
N ALA A 124 3.95 3.35 10.99
CA ALA A 124 3.81 1.89 11.04
C ALA A 124 5.14 1.15 11.18
N GLY A 125 6.23 1.75 10.68
CA GLY A 125 7.58 1.20 10.77
C GLY A 125 8.29 1.46 12.09
N TYR A 126 7.85 2.44 12.88
CA TYR A 126 8.57 2.87 14.08
C TYR A 126 8.57 1.78 15.14
N ASN A 127 9.75 1.38 15.62
CA ASN A 127 9.95 0.24 16.54
C ASN A 127 9.28 -1.08 16.09
N ASN A 128 9.06 -1.27 14.79
CA ASN A 128 8.48 -2.50 14.26
C ASN A 128 9.60 -3.46 13.80
N PRO A 129 9.86 -4.56 14.51
CA PRO A 129 10.98 -5.46 14.21
C PRO A 129 10.83 -6.21 12.88
N ASN A 130 9.63 -6.21 12.29
CA ASN A 130 9.36 -6.84 10.99
C ASN A 130 9.54 -5.87 9.81
N VAL A 131 10.06 -4.66 10.05
CA VAL A 131 10.31 -3.68 8.99
C VAL A 131 11.81 -3.46 8.85
N THR A 132 12.33 -3.61 7.63
CA THR A 132 13.77 -3.56 7.34
C THR A 132 14.19 -2.36 6.51
N GLY A 133 13.24 -1.59 5.99
CA GLY A 133 13.53 -0.37 5.24
C GLY A 133 12.28 0.34 4.76
N LEU A 134 12.46 1.59 4.35
CA LEU A 134 11.39 2.48 3.91
C LEU A 134 11.72 3.07 2.55
N VAL A 135 10.76 3.10 1.65
CA VAL A 135 10.86 3.79 0.36
C VAL A 135 9.74 4.82 0.27
N TYR A 136 10.13 6.08 0.12
CA TYR A 136 9.21 7.21 -0.05
C TYR A 136 9.15 7.58 -1.54
N ILE A 137 7.95 7.70 -2.08
CA ILE A 137 7.69 8.04 -3.49
C ILE A 137 6.84 9.30 -3.48
N ALA A 138 7.43 10.46 -3.79
CA ALA A 138 6.76 11.76 -3.71
C ALA A 138 5.87 11.88 -2.46
N ALA A 139 6.48 11.68 -1.29
CA ALA A 139 5.77 11.34 -0.06
C ALA A 139 6.09 12.27 1.11
N PHE A 140 5.15 12.41 2.04
CA PHE A 140 5.44 13.08 3.29
C PHE A 140 6.28 12.17 4.18
N ALA A 141 7.32 12.72 4.82
CA ALA A 141 8.12 12.02 5.84
C ALA A 141 8.25 12.89 7.11
N PRO A 142 7.13 13.23 7.78
CA PRO A 142 7.14 14.15 8.91
C PRO A 142 8.00 13.65 10.08
N ASP A 143 8.60 14.59 10.82
CA ASP A 143 9.13 14.35 12.16
C ASP A 143 7.99 14.34 13.19
N GLU A 144 8.30 13.92 14.41
CA GLU A 144 7.36 13.86 15.53
C GLU A 144 6.69 15.22 15.77
N GLY A 145 5.35 15.22 15.88
CA GLY A 145 4.55 16.42 16.09
C GLY A 145 4.32 17.27 14.85
N GLN A 146 4.88 16.91 13.69
CA GLN A 146 4.50 17.51 12.41
C GLN A 146 3.23 16.85 11.86
N SER A 147 2.56 17.52 10.93
CA SER A 147 1.35 17.04 10.25
C SER A 147 1.41 17.44 8.77
N LEU A 148 0.56 16.89 7.91
CA LEU A 148 0.56 17.27 6.49
C LEU A 148 0.42 18.79 6.28
N SER A 149 -0.41 19.44 7.10
CA SER A 149 -0.63 20.89 7.09
C SER A 149 0.61 21.72 7.46
N THR A 150 1.68 21.09 7.98
CA THR A 150 2.98 21.75 8.20
C THR A 150 3.66 22.05 6.87
N PHE A 151 3.38 21.26 5.82
CA PHE A 151 4.13 21.29 4.56
C PHE A 151 3.29 21.79 3.38
N VAL A 152 1.99 21.47 3.38
CA VAL A 152 1.08 21.89 2.33
C VAL A 152 -0.05 22.74 2.89
N ASP A 153 -0.36 23.81 2.17
CA ASP A 153 -1.50 24.68 2.47
C ASP A 153 -2.62 24.39 1.47
N PRO A 154 -3.74 23.78 1.91
CA PRO A 154 -4.89 23.50 1.05
C PRO A 154 -5.42 24.72 0.28
N ALA A 155 -5.22 25.95 0.79
CA ALA A 155 -5.68 27.17 0.13
C ALA A 155 -4.89 27.53 -1.15
N LYS A 156 -3.74 26.89 -1.38
CA LYS A 156 -2.90 27.11 -2.58
C LYS A 156 -3.34 26.29 -3.79
N PHE A 157 -4.19 25.28 -3.60
CA PHE A 157 -4.74 24.50 -4.70
C PHE A 157 -5.87 25.25 -5.41
N PRO A 158 -6.24 24.83 -6.65
CA PRO A 158 -7.42 25.38 -7.30
C PRO A 158 -8.66 25.29 -6.40
N LYS A 159 -9.44 26.38 -6.33
CA LYS A 159 -10.56 26.51 -5.40
C LYS A 159 -11.59 25.38 -5.49
N ASP A 160 -11.76 24.83 -6.68
CA ASP A 160 -12.75 23.80 -6.97
C ASP A 160 -12.18 22.38 -6.90
N LEU A 161 -10.91 22.20 -6.47
CA LEU A 161 -10.27 20.89 -6.44
C LEU A 161 -10.86 19.99 -5.34
N PHE A 162 -11.12 20.55 -4.16
CA PHE A 162 -11.59 19.79 -3.01
C PHE A 162 -13.11 19.89 -2.88
N LEU A 163 -13.78 18.75 -3.02
CA LEU A 163 -15.22 18.61 -2.81
C LEU A 163 -15.45 17.96 -1.44
N LEU A 164 -15.85 18.77 -0.47
CA LEU A 164 -16.14 18.30 0.89
C LEU A 164 -17.57 17.77 0.98
N ASP A 165 -17.73 16.55 1.47
CA ASP A 165 -19.04 15.95 1.75
C ASP A 165 -19.57 16.29 3.15
N SER A 166 -20.78 15.83 3.47
CA SER A 166 -21.41 16.06 4.78
C SER A 166 -20.70 15.34 5.93
N GLY A 167 -20.00 14.25 5.63
CA GLY A 167 -19.19 13.46 6.56
C GLY A 167 -17.79 14.03 6.79
N LYS A 168 -17.45 15.16 6.17
CA LYS A 168 -16.13 15.81 6.23
C LYS A 168 -15.02 15.06 5.49
N PHE A 169 -15.40 14.18 4.58
CA PHE A 169 -14.48 13.58 3.64
C PHE A 169 -14.34 14.46 2.39
N ILE A 170 -13.12 14.51 1.87
CA ILE A 170 -12.77 15.25 0.67
C ILE A 170 -12.64 14.29 -0.48
N TYR A 171 -13.37 14.57 -1.56
CA TYR A 171 -13.10 14.04 -2.89
C TYR A 171 -12.34 15.07 -3.72
N LEU A 172 -11.46 14.62 -4.60
CA LEU A 172 -10.92 15.46 -5.66
C LEU A 172 -11.96 15.60 -6.77
N ASN A 173 -12.15 16.82 -7.25
CA ASN A 173 -13.11 17.12 -8.31
C ASN A 173 -12.72 16.42 -9.61
N PRO A 174 -13.52 15.47 -10.12
CA PRO A 174 -13.18 14.69 -11.31
C PRO A 174 -12.90 15.57 -12.55
N LYS A 175 -13.52 16.74 -12.66
CA LYS A 175 -13.35 17.64 -13.81
C LYS A 175 -11.94 18.21 -13.93
N ILE A 176 -11.24 18.35 -12.81
CA ILE A 176 -9.88 18.90 -12.75
C ILE A 176 -8.90 17.94 -12.06
N PHE A 177 -9.31 16.67 -11.91
CA PHE A 177 -8.51 15.63 -11.28
C PHE A 177 -7.22 15.39 -12.05
N ARG A 178 -7.34 15.09 -13.35
CA ARG A 178 -6.19 14.75 -14.18
C ARG A 178 -5.15 15.86 -14.18
N GLU A 179 -5.54 17.09 -14.44
CA GLU A 179 -4.61 18.22 -14.50
C GLU A 179 -3.92 18.54 -13.16
N ASN A 180 -4.47 18.15 -12.01
CA ASN A 180 -3.89 18.49 -10.70
C ASN A 180 -3.26 17.30 -9.97
N PHE A 181 -3.73 16.07 -10.21
CA PHE A 181 -3.32 14.88 -9.47
C PHE A 181 -2.62 13.82 -10.33
N ALA A 182 -2.89 13.81 -11.64
CA ALA A 182 -2.45 12.76 -12.56
C ALA A 182 -2.10 13.33 -13.94
N GLN A 183 -1.35 14.42 -13.98
CA GLN A 183 -1.18 15.29 -15.15
C GLN A 183 -0.51 14.60 -16.34
N ASP A 184 0.28 13.57 -16.06
CA ASP A 184 1.08 12.77 -16.99
C ASP A 184 0.48 11.39 -17.25
N VAL A 185 -0.66 11.07 -16.63
CA VAL A 185 -1.40 9.82 -16.86
C VAL A 185 -2.29 9.95 -18.11
N ASP A 186 -2.43 8.86 -18.86
CA ASP A 186 -3.36 8.74 -19.97
C ASP A 186 -4.79 9.12 -19.55
N ALA A 187 -5.51 9.83 -20.41
CA ALA A 187 -6.81 10.42 -20.04
C ALA A 187 -7.81 9.38 -19.52
N SER A 188 -7.94 8.23 -20.18
CA SER A 188 -8.84 7.17 -19.77
C SER A 188 -8.44 6.52 -18.44
N GLU A 189 -7.14 6.44 -18.15
CA GLU A 189 -6.66 5.89 -16.88
C GLU A 189 -6.89 6.89 -15.75
N ALA A 190 -6.62 8.18 -15.99
CA ALA A 190 -6.92 9.25 -15.04
C ALA A 190 -8.43 9.37 -14.75
N ASP A 191 -9.29 9.16 -15.75
CA ASP A 191 -10.75 9.13 -15.57
C ASP A 191 -11.15 7.97 -14.64
N ILE A 192 -10.55 6.79 -14.80
CA ILE A 192 -10.79 5.65 -13.89
C ILE A 192 -10.30 6.00 -12.48
N MET A 193 -9.08 6.53 -12.35
CA MET A 193 -8.52 6.95 -11.06
C MET A 193 -9.44 7.96 -10.35
N ALA A 194 -9.99 8.94 -11.08
CA ALA A 194 -10.93 9.91 -10.53
C ALA A 194 -12.25 9.28 -10.06
N VAL A 195 -12.68 8.18 -10.66
CA VAL A 195 -13.93 7.47 -10.29
C VAL A 195 -13.71 6.52 -9.11
N VAL A 196 -12.59 5.80 -9.08
CA VAL A 196 -12.30 4.82 -8.01
C VAL A 196 -11.67 5.45 -6.77
N GLN A 197 -11.37 6.76 -6.82
CA GLN A 197 -10.74 7.49 -5.74
C GLN A 197 -11.41 7.22 -4.39
N LYS A 198 -10.61 7.20 -3.33
CA LYS A 198 -11.12 7.04 -1.97
C LYS A 198 -11.38 8.39 -1.31
N PRO A 199 -12.49 8.58 -0.59
CA PRO A 199 -12.69 9.78 0.22
C PRO A 199 -11.58 9.93 1.28
N PHE A 200 -10.99 11.12 1.40
CA PHE A 200 -9.95 11.41 2.40
C PHE A 200 -10.51 12.26 3.54
N ASN A 201 -10.47 11.79 4.79
CA ASN A 201 -10.99 12.56 5.92
C ASN A 201 -10.15 13.83 6.13
N GLN A 202 -10.81 15.00 6.17
CA GLN A 202 -10.11 16.28 6.35
C GLN A 202 -9.31 16.36 7.66
N SER A 203 -9.65 15.58 8.70
CA SER A 203 -8.94 15.62 9.99
C SER A 203 -7.47 15.20 9.85
N ILE A 204 -7.17 14.30 8.91
CA ILE A 204 -5.84 13.72 8.72
C ILE A 204 -4.80 14.81 8.44
N PHE A 205 -5.18 15.92 7.78
CA PHE A 205 -4.25 17.02 7.48
C PHE A 205 -3.57 17.60 8.73
N VAL A 206 -4.24 17.58 9.88
CA VAL A 206 -3.76 18.18 11.13
C VAL A 206 -3.41 17.14 12.19
N GLU A 207 -3.61 15.86 11.89
CA GLU A 207 -3.18 14.76 12.77
C GLU A 207 -1.65 14.73 12.85
N LYS A 208 -1.15 14.52 14.05
CA LYS A 208 0.26 14.65 14.37
C LYS A 208 0.96 13.32 14.20
N SER A 209 2.01 13.28 13.39
CA SER A 209 2.88 12.12 13.29
C SER A 209 3.57 11.84 14.62
N GLY A 210 3.70 10.56 14.96
CA GLY A 210 4.55 10.10 16.06
C GLY A 210 6.04 10.10 15.70
N PRO A 211 6.88 9.49 16.55
CA PRO A 211 8.30 9.32 16.27
C PRO A 211 8.55 8.64 14.92
N PRO A 212 9.45 9.17 14.08
CA PRO A 212 9.60 8.68 12.72
C PRO A 212 10.49 7.44 12.60
N ALA A 213 10.02 6.44 11.87
CA ALA A 213 10.79 5.23 11.55
C ALA A 213 12.05 5.49 10.71
N TRP A 214 12.07 6.53 9.88
CA TRP A 214 13.22 6.85 9.03
C TRP A 214 14.47 7.25 9.83
N LYS A 215 14.33 7.60 11.12
CA LYS A 215 15.48 7.79 12.04
C LYS A 215 16.14 6.48 12.49
N GLN A 216 15.49 5.33 12.26
CA GLN A 216 15.92 4.01 12.75
C GLN A 216 16.22 3.01 11.63
N LEU A 217 15.74 3.27 10.42
CA LEU A 217 15.73 2.32 9.31
C LEU A 217 16.43 2.89 8.07
N PRO A 218 17.09 2.04 7.26
CA PRO A 218 17.50 2.41 5.91
C PRO A 218 16.31 2.97 5.14
N THR A 219 16.54 4.11 4.49
CA THR A 219 15.49 4.89 3.84
C THR A 219 15.95 5.35 2.45
N TRP A 220 15.03 5.28 1.49
CA TRP A 220 15.20 5.82 0.14
C TRP A 220 14.06 6.76 -0.19
N TYR A 221 14.33 7.77 -1.01
CA TYR A 221 13.33 8.75 -1.43
C TYR A 221 13.41 8.95 -2.95
N GLN A 222 12.27 8.93 -3.64
CA GLN A 222 12.13 9.34 -5.03
C GLN A 222 11.34 10.64 -5.09
N ILE A 223 11.93 11.65 -5.73
CA ILE A 223 11.34 12.98 -5.92
C ILE A 223 10.65 13.05 -7.29
N SER A 224 9.43 13.56 -7.32
CA SER A 224 8.67 13.82 -8.55
C SER A 224 8.76 15.30 -8.91
N GLU A 225 9.62 15.64 -9.86
CA GLU A 225 10.00 17.04 -10.18
C GLU A 225 8.86 17.90 -10.76
N SER A 226 7.74 17.31 -11.14
CA SER A 226 6.57 17.99 -11.69
C SER A 226 5.29 17.74 -10.89
N ASP A 227 5.42 17.31 -9.64
CA ASP A 227 4.30 17.06 -8.73
C ASP A 227 3.52 18.36 -8.44
N ARG A 228 2.19 18.28 -8.55
CA ARG A 228 1.25 19.39 -8.36
C ARG A 228 0.48 19.31 -7.04
N MET A 229 0.65 18.22 -6.28
CA MET A 229 0.03 17.96 -4.97
C MET A 229 1.02 18.17 -3.82
N ILE A 230 2.25 17.66 -3.95
CA ILE A 230 3.35 17.93 -3.01
C ILE A 230 4.45 18.64 -3.79
N PRO A 231 4.60 19.96 -3.64
CA PRO A 231 5.61 20.72 -4.36
C PRO A 231 7.02 20.08 -4.26
N PRO A 232 7.81 20.00 -5.34
CA PRO A 232 9.12 19.33 -5.31
C PRO A 232 10.08 19.92 -4.27
N ASP A 233 10.03 21.23 -4.02
CA ASP A 233 10.80 21.90 -2.96
C ASP A 233 10.44 21.37 -1.56
N VAL A 234 9.16 21.05 -1.32
CA VAL A 234 8.73 20.35 -0.11
C VAL A 234 9.29 18.93 -0.07
N GLN A 235 9.25 18.17 -1.18
CA GLN A 235 9.82 16.82 -1.24
C GLN A 235 11.32 16.80 -0.92
N HIS A 236 12.07 17.78 -1.43
CA HIS A 236 13.50 17.95 -1.14
C HIS A 236 13.81 18.17 0.35
N THR A 237 12.84 18.61 1.17
CA THR A 237 13.07 18.73 2.62
C THR A 237 13.11 17.37 3.34
N PHE A 238 12.60 16.31 2.69
CA PHE A 238 12.56 14.96 3.22
C PHE A 238 13.66 14.03 2.68
N ALA A 239 14.25 14.38 1.53
CA ALA A 239 15.13 13.53 0.74
C ALA A 239 16.62 13.66 1.07
#